data_AF-A0A3D6CWU8-F1
#
_entry.id   AF-A0A3D6CWU8-F1
#
_cell.length_a   1.000
_cell.length_b   1.000
_cell.length_c   1.000
_cell.angle_alpha   90.00
_cell.angle_beta   90.00
_cell.angle_gamma   90.00
#
_symmetry.space_group_name_H-M   'P 1'
#
loop_
_entity.id
_entity.type
_entity.pdbx_description
1 polymer ?
#
loop_
_entity_poly.entity_id
_entity_poly.type
_entity_poly.pdbx_seq_one_letter_code
_entity_poly.pdbx_strand_id
1 'polypeptide(L)'
;MALQGADFTVAIFSYNRGALLENCVTSCVTCFPRAAIVVYDDDSDDPETRKTLRHLPSESVRIEASQYNGMGQDRHGALYRNMQRALMQCTTPYIIFLQDDMQFVRAVDVETLQVLAAAFLDPDIAFVRPQFFKKMDIGRFAHQFHKEAVQGLIVPKDSFQRCHIDHCYCDVMIADVGKLRKVDWIFEDQERKNQVLARRYFKYMPYLKAPLAFYCPEVPSYRDRKLYLASKIVQSQRNNELIRFHTLTDAEEVRLRSLSDGQLPVAEDFLRPSNDTVVRPFVFQDYSRSTGLRVLYKVESRLWRMWVSIRKFWEYCHKNP
;
A
#
# COMPACT_ATOMS: atom_id res chain seq x y z
N MET A 1 11.19 -4.22 25.94
CA MET A 1 9.77 -4.01 26.32
C MET A 1 8.93 -4.78 25.31
N ALA A 2 7.90 -5.51 25.76
CA ALA A 2 7.04 -6.26 24.84
C ALA A 2 6.11 -5.27 24.10
N LEU A 3 6.12 -5.32 22.77
CA LEU A 3 5.23 -4.48 21.96
C LEU A 3 3.78 -4.92 22.13
N GLN A 4 2.87 -3.96 22.10
CA GLN A 4 1.43 -4.15 22.15
C GLN A 4 0.78 -3.42 20.97
N GLY A 5 -0.46 -3.78 20.62
CA GLY A 5 -1.15 -3.09 19.52
C GLY A 5 -1.32 -1.58 19.74
N ALA A 6 -1.43 -1.13 20.99
CA ALA A 6 -1.51 0.30 21.33
C ALA A 6 -0.21 1.08 21.01
N ASP A 7 0.90 0.40 20.73
CA ASP A 7 2.15 1.03 20.30
C ASP A 7 2.16 1.38 18.80
N PHE A 8 1.06 1.13 18.08
CA PHE A 8 0.95 1.30 16.65
C PHE A 8 -0.16 2.25 16.26
N THR A 9 0.14 3.09 15.27
CA THR A 9 -0.85 3.82 14.48
C THR A 9 -0.91 3.22 13.07
N VAL A 10 -2.08 2.83 12.59
CA VAL A 10 -2.32 2.47 11.18
C VAL A 10 -2.81 3.73 10.45
N ALA A 11 -1.99 4.25 9.53
CA ALA A 11 -2.31 5.37 8.66
C ALA A 11 -2.74 4.86 7.28
N ILE A 12 -4.00 5.10 6.91
CA ILE A 12 -4.61 4.68 5.65
C ILE A 12 -4.78 5.90 4.75
N PHE A 13 -4.22 5.88 3.55
CA PHE A 13 -4.35 6.98 2.57
C PHE A 13 -5.42 6.66 1.54
N SER A 14 -6.35 7.58 1.33
CA SER A 14 -7.45 7.36 0.40
C SER A 14 -7.81 8.58 -0.46
N TYR A 15 -8.31 8.30 -1.65
CA TYR A 15 -8.92 9.27 -2.55
C TYR A 15 -9.94 8.59 -3.46
N ASN A 16 -11.21 8.98 -3.36
CA ASN A 16 -12.33 8.55 -4.21
C ASN A 16 -12.48 7.02 -4.38
N ARG A 17 -12.40 6.28 -3.26
CA ARG A 17 -12.34 4.82 -3.21
C ARG A 17 -13.12 4.20 -2.03
N GLY A 18 -14.32 4.74 -1.74
CA GLY A 18 -15.16 4.38 -0.58
C GLY A 18 -15.20 2.88 -0.24
N ALA A 19 -15.60 2.01 -1.16
CA ALA A 19 -15.71 0.57 -0.89
C ALA A 19 -14.35 -0.09 -0.53
N LEU A 20 -13.26 0.32 -1.18
CA LEU A 20 -11.91 -0.20 -0.89
C LEU A 20 -11.46 0.28 0.48
N LEU A 21 -11.64 1.57 0.76
CA LEU A 21 -11.34 2.17 2.06
C LEU A 21 -12.10 1.45 3.18
N GLU A 22 -13.39 1.19 3.01
CA GLU A 22 -14.20 0.47 3.99
C GLU A 22 -13.66 -0.95 4.24
N ASN A 23 -13.27 -1.67 3.19
CA ASN A 23 -12.65 -2.99 3.31
C ASN A 23 -11.30 -2.94 4.04
N CYS A 24 -10.46 -1.97 3.70
CA CYS A 24 -9.17 -1.74 4.35
C CYS A 24 -9.36 -1.47 5.86
N VAL A 25 -10.21 -0.49 6.20
CA VAL A 25 -10.51 -0.10 7.59
C VAL A 25 -11.10 -1.27 8.37
N THR A 26 -12.12 -1.95 7.82
CA THR A 26 -12.76 -3.10 8.47
C THR A 26 -11.74 -4.19 8.78
N SER A 27 -10.87 -4.51 7.81
CA SER A 27 -9.83 -5.53 8.03
C SER A 27 -8.82 -5.10 9.11
N CYS A 28 -8.47 -3.81 9.20
CA CYS A 28 -7.59 -3.28 10.24
C CYS A 28 -8.24 -3.34 11.62
N VAL A 29 -9.51 -2.95 11.75
CA VAL A 29 -10.27 -3.02 13.02
C VAL A 29 -10.37 -4.47 13.49
N THR A 30 -10.67 -5.41 12.59
CA THR A 30 -10.78 -6.82 12.94
C THR A 30 -9.42 -7.46 13.28
N CYS A 31 -8.39 -7.20 12.47
CA CYS A 31 -7.11 -7.89 12.61
C CYS A 31 -6.14 -7.22 13.59
N PHE A 32 -6.34 -5.93 13.89
CA PHE A 32 -5.46 -5.18 14.78
C PHE A 32 -6.24 -4.21 15.72
N PRO A 33 -7.20 -4.72 16.51
CA PRO A 33 -8.19 -3.90 17.22
C PRO A 33 -7.61 -2.94 18.27
N ARG A 34 -6.35 -3.13 18.69
CA ARG A 34 -5.70 -2.29 19.71
C ARG A 34 -4.87 -1.14 19.12
N ALA A 35 -4.66 -1.11 17.80
CA ALA A 35 -3.93 -0.03 17.16
C ALA A 35 -4.83 1.20 16.95
N ALA A 36 -4.24 2.39 17.00
CA ALA A 36 -4.95 3.59 16.57
C ALA A 36 -5.10 3.55 15.04
N ILE A 37 -6.29 3.79 14.50
CA ILE A 37 -6.53 3.81 13.05
C ILE A 37 -6.86 5.23 12.62
N VAL A 38 -6.14 5.74 11.62
CA VAL A 38 -6.31 7.09 11.09
C VAL A 38 -6.40 7.04 9.58
N VAL A 39 -7.52 7.54 9.04
CA VAL A 39 -7.73 7.70 7.60
C VAL A 39 -7.33 9.11 7.20
N TYR A 40 -6.39 9.23 6.27
CA TYR A 40 -5.98 10.48 5.65
C TYR A 40 -6.63 10.58 4.27
N ASP A 41 -7.75 11.30 4.20
CA ASP A 41 -8.52 11.50 2.97
C ASP A 41 -7.98 12.71 2.18
N ASP A 42 -7.68 12.50 0.89
CA ASP A 42 -7.16 13.54 -0.02
C ASP A 42 -8.29 14.34 -0.71
N ASP A 43 -9.23 14.86 0.11
CA ASP A 43 -10.40 15.64 -0.33
C ASP A 43 -11.27 14.87 -1.34
N SER A 44 -11.76 13.70 -0.91
CA SER A 44 -12.67 12.90 -1.74
C SER A 44 -13.96 13.68 -2.02
N ASP A 45 -14.31 13.77 -3.30
CA ASP A 45 -15.44 14.54 -3.80
C ASP A 45 -16.59 13.67 -4.30
N ASP A 46 -16.36 12.36 -4.52
CA ASP A 46 -17.40 11.47 -4.99
C ASP A 46 -18.42 11.13 -3.87
N PRO A 47 -19.72 11.03 -4.20
CA PRO A 47 -20.77 10.79 -3.20
C PRO A 47 -20.60 9.51 -2.39
N GLU A 48 -20.07 8.44 -2.99
CA GLU A 48 -19.94 7.13 -2.36
C GLU A 48 -18.82 7.15 -1.32
N THR A 49 -17.66 7.69 -1.64
CA THR A 49 -16.56 7.83 -0.67
C THR A 49 -16.94 8.75 0.48
N ARG A 50 -17.59 9.89 0.18
CA ARG A 50 -18.12 10.78 1.23
C ARG A 50 -19.15 10.09 2.13
N LYS A 51 -19.97 9.20 1.56
CA LYS A 51 -20.90 8.37 2.33
C LYS A 51 -20.12 7.39 3.20
N THR A 52 -19.16 6.64 2.67
CA THR A 52 -18.32 5.73 3.45
C THR A 52 -17.66 6.44 4.63
N LEU A 53 -16.98 7.58 4.39
CA LEU A 53 -16.28 8.33 5.43
C LEU A 53 -17.20 8.70 6.61
N ARG A 54 -18.47 9.04 6.35
CA ARG A 54 -19.45 9.34 7.42
C ARG A 54 -19.91 8.11 8.21
N HIS A 55 -19.77 6.90 7.66
CA HIS A 55 -20.21 5.65 8.29
C HIS A 55 -19.07 4.85 8.92
N LEU A 56 -17.82 5.27 8.77
CA LEU A 56 -16.71 4.61 9.46
C LEU A 56 -16.89 4.71 10.99
N PRO A 57 -16.52 3.66 11.75
CA PRO A 57 -16.74 3.59 13.20
C PRO A 57 -15.87 4.63 13.93
N SER A 58 -16.46 5.78 14.26
CA SER A 58 -15.77 6.95 14.84
C SER A 58 -15.07 6.67 16.17
N GLU A 59 -15.52 5.66 16.90
CA GLU A 59 -14.93 5.17 18.14
C GLU A 59 -13.61 4.42 17.93
N SER A 60 -13.39 3.89 16.74
CA SER A 60 -12.20 3.11 16.38
C SER A 60 -11.32 3.79 15.33
N VAL A 61 -11.85 4.79 14.60
CA VAL A 61 -11.21 5.39 13.44
C VAL A 61 -11.29 6.92 13.50
N ARG A 62 -10.13 7.57 13.45
CA ARG A 62 -10.02 9.01 13.24
C ARG A 62 -9.91 9.32 11.74
N ILE A 63 -10.56 10.39 11.29
CA ILE A 63 -10.50 10.84 9.89
C ILE A 63 -9.82 12.22 9.83
N GLU A 64 -8.81 12.34 8.98
CA GLU A 64 -8.03 13.54 8.72
C GLU A 64 -8.18 13.96 7.25
N ALA A 65 -9.20 14.78 6.96
CA ALA A 65 -9.38 15.35 5.63
C ALA A 65 -8.23 16.34 5.32
N SER A 66 -7.72 16.30 4.10
CA SER A 66 -6.82 17.35 3.58
C SER A 66 -7.64 18.61 3.26
N GLN A 67 -7.31 19.75 3.86
CA GLN A 67 -7.89 21.05 3.47
C GLN A 67 -7.01 21.66 2.37
N TYR A 68 -7.07 21.16 1.13
CA TYR A 68 -6.26 21.71 0.05
C TYR A 68 -7.08 22.41 -1.03
N ASN A 69 -6.91 23.73 -1.12
CA ASN A 69 -7.51 24.61 -2.13
C ASN A 69 -6.64 24.83 -3.39
N GLY A 70 -5.68 23.95 -3.70
CA GLY A 70 -4.70 24.18 -4.78
C GLY A 70 -4.75 23.19 -5.95
N MET A 71 -4.60 23.69 -7.18
CA MET A 71 -4.49 22.88 -8.41
C MET A 71 -3.06 22.34 -8.60
N GLY A 72 -2.60 21.42 -7.74
CA GLY A 72 -1.33 20.71 -7.95
C GLY A 72 -1.50 19.52 -8.91
N GLN A 73 -0.86 19.55 -10.09
CA GLN A 73 -0.94 18.51 -11.13
C GLN A 73 -0.02 17.29 -10.87
N ASP A 74 0.17 16.88 -9.61
CA ASP A 74 1.05 15.74 -9.31
C ASP A 74 0.35 14.40 -9.54
N ARG A 75 1.03 13.50 -10.26
CA ARG A 75 0.53 12.17 -10.63
C ARG A 75 0.15 11.29 -9.44
N HIS A 76 0.71 11.57 -8.26
CA HIS A 76 0.51 10.84 -7.01
C HIS A 76 -0.49 11.51 -6.05
N GLY A 77 -1.16 12.59 -6.46
CA GLY A 77 -2.01 13.39 -5.56
C GLY A 77 -1.22 13.91 -4.36
N ALA A 78 -1.86 14.07 -3.21
CA ALA A 78 -1.21 14.48 -1.98
C ALA A 78 -0.63 13.30 -1.16
N LEU A 79 -0.43 12.09 -1.73
CA LEU A 79 0.00 10.89 -1.00
C LEU A 79 1.19 11.14 -0.06
N TYR A 80 2.35 11.55 -0.59
CA TYR A 80 3.55 11.77 0.21
C TYR A 80 3.39 12.89 1.24
N ARG A 81 2.57 13.90 0.95
CA ARG A 81 2.25 14.96 1.91
C ARG A 81 1.39 14.42 3.05
N ASN A 82 0.42 13.57 2.75
CA ASN A 82 -0.37 12.88 3.76
C ASN A 82 0.48 11.89 4.58
N MET A 83 1.43 11.19 3.96
CA MET A 83 2.40 10.35 4.68
C MET A 83 3.27 11.19 5.63
N GLN A 84 3.74 12.36 5.18
CA GLN A 84 4.48 13.30 6.04
C GLN A 84 3.60 13.81 7.19
N ARG A 85 2.36 14.21 6.91
CA ARG A 85 1.38 14.65 7.93
C ARG A 85 1.16 13.54 8.96
N ALA A 86 1.02 12.29 8.51
CA ALA A 86 0.86 11.14 9.39
C ALA A 86 2.06 10.94 10.31
N LEU A 87 3.28 11.03 9.79
CA LEU A 87 4.51 10.93 10.59
C LEU A 87 4.62 12.05 11.64
N MET A 88 4.26 13.28 11.27
CA MET A 88 4.29 14.43 12.18
C MET A 88 3.25 14.31 13.30
N GLN A 89 2.04 13.84 12.98
CA GLN A 89 0.95 13.69 13.95
C GLN A 89 1.06 12.40 14.80
N CYS A 90 1.85 11.42 14.37
CA CYS A 90 1.94 10.13 15.06
C CYS A 90 2.51 10.27 16.48
N THR A 91 1.79 9.81 17.49
CA THR A 91 2.25 9.82 18.88
C THR A 91 2.74 8.45 19.36
N THR A 92 2.42 7.38 18.62
CA THR A 92 2.83 6.02 18.95
C THR A 92 4.27 5.74 18.50
N PRO A 93 4.97 4.77 19.12
CA PRO A 93 6.33 4.40 18.72
C PRO A 93 6.45 3.90 17.28
N TYR A 94 5.41 3.23 16.78
CA TYR A 94 5.40 2.66 15.42
C TYR A 94 4.20 3.17 14.62
N ILE A 95 4.38 3.22 13.30
CA ILE A 95 3.35 3.58 12.34
C ILE A 95 3.31 2.55 11.20
N ILE A 96 2.12 2.15 10.79
CA ILE A 96 1.88 1.29 9.62
C ILE A 96 1.24 2.16 8.54
N PHE A 97 1.92 2.31 7.41
CA PHE A 97 1.41 3.00 6.24
C PHE A 97 0.72 2.00 5.31
N LEU A 98 -0.56 2.24 5.00
CA LEU A 98 -1.36 1.45 4.06
C LEU A 98 -2.03 2.34 3.02
N GLN A 99 -2.28 1.77 1.85
CA GLN A 99 -3.16 2.36 0.85
C GLN A 99 -4.57 1.79 0.99
N ASP A 100 -5.58 2.54 0.56
CA ASP A 100 -6.99 2.14 0.65
C ASP A 100 -7.34 0.86 -0.13
N ASP A 101 -6.54 0.48 -1.11
CA ASP A 101 -6.68 -0.76 -1.87
C ASP A 101 -6.02 -1.98 -1.21
N MET A 102 -5.62 -1.87 0.06
CA MET A 102 -5.04 -2.96 0.83
C MET A 102 -6.02 -3.61 1.78
N GLN A 103 -5.70 -4.83 2.20
CA GLN A 103 -6.45 -5.57 3.20
C GLN A 103 -5.53 -6.33 4.14
N PHE A 104 -5.78 -6.27 5.45
CA PHE A 104 -5.23 -7.22 6.42
C PHE A 104 -5.91 -8.57 6.26
N VAL A 105 -5.11 -9.63 6.16
CA VAL A 105 -5.60 -11.00 5.89
C VAL A 105 -5.43 -11.92 7.07
N ARG A 106 -4.83 -11.46 8.17
CA ARG A 106 -4.69 -12.20 9.42
C ARG A 106 -4.49 -11.27 10.59
N ALA A 107 -4.73 -11.76 11.81
CA ALA A 107 -4.56 -10.99 13.03
C ALA A 107 -3.08 -10.64 13.28
N VAL A 108 -2.83 -9.46 13.87
CA VAL A 108 -1.51 -9.10 14.41
C VAL A 108 -1.39 -9.71 15.81
N ASP A 109 -0.70 -10.83 15.88
CA ASP A 109 -0.53 -11.61 17.09
C ASP A 109 0.77 -11.28 17.84
N VAL A 110 0.94 -11.90 19.01
CA VAL A 110 2.11 -11.69 19.88
C VAL A 110 3.42 -12.06 19.18
N GLU A 111 3.45 -13.14 18.38
CA GLU A 111 4.64 -13.53 17.65
C GLU A 111 5.05 -12.46 16.62
N THR A 112 4.08 -11.91 15.87
CA THR A 112 4.36 -10.81 14.95
C THR A 112 4.92 -9.59 15.69
N LEU A 113 4.35 -9.23 16.84
CA LEU A 113 4.84 -8.12 17.66
C LEU A 113 6.27 -8.37 18.18
N GLN A 114 6.62 -9.62 18.52
CA GLN A 114 7.99 -10.00 18.90
C GLN A 114 8.96 -9.90 17.72
N VAL A 115 8.56 -10.35 16.52
CA VAL A 115 9.35 -10.20 15.30
C VAL A 115 9.64 -8.72 15.01
N LEU A 116 8.63 -7.86 15.11
CA LEU A 116 8.80 -6.41 14.92
C LEU A 116 9.69 -5.79 16.00
N ALA A 117 9.50 -6.17 17.26
CA ALA A 117 10.35 -5.72 18.36
C ALA A 117 11.82 -6.06 18.09
N ALA A 118 12.10 -7.30 17.68
CA ALA A 118 13.44 -7.76 17.35
C ALA A 118 14.02 -7.02 16.14
N ALA A 119 13.21 -6.82 15.08
CA ALA A 119 13.61 -6.08 13.89
C ALA A 119 14.09 -4.67 14.22
N PHE A 120 13.34 -3.96 15.06
CA PHE A 120 13.64 -2.57 15.41
C PHE A 120 14.70 -2.41 16.51
N LEU A 121 15.27 -3.49 17.05
CA LEU A 121 16.50 -3.40 17.85
C LEU A 121 17.72 -3.03 17.01
N ASP A 122 17.74 -3.41 15.72
CA ASP A 122 18.80 -3.01 14.80
C ASP A 122 18.67 -1.49 14.52
N PRO A 123 19.65 -0.65 14.89
CA PRO A 123 19.56 0.80 14.73
C PRO A 123 19.41 1.25 13.27
N ASP A 124 19.81 0.42 12.31
CA ASP A 124 19.81 0.74 10.88
C ASP A 124 18.57 0.19 10.14
N ILE A 125 17.68 -0.53 10.83
CA ILE A 125 16.37 -0.96 10.31
C ILE A 125 15.30 -0.02 10.84
N ALA A 126 14.84 0.91 9.99
CA ALA A 126 13.73 1.80 10.30
C ALA A 126 12.39 1.35 9.72
N PHE A 127 12.41 0.37 8.82
CA PHE A 127 11.24 -0.07 8.07
C PHE A 127 11.14 -1.60 8.01
N VAL A 128 9.92 -2.15 7.98
CA VAL A 128 9.63 -3.56 7.72
C VAL A 128 8.45 -3.65 6.73
N ARG A 129 8.50 -4.58 5.76
CA ARG A 129 7.38 -4.82 4.84
C ARG A 129 6.33 -5.73 5.45
N PRO A 130 5.06 -5.28 5.54
CA PRO A 130 3.97 -6.10 6.02
C PRO A 130 3.37 -7.00 4.93
N GLN A 131 3.72 -6.80 3.66
CA GLN A 131 3.00 -7.45 2.55
C GLN A 131 3.60 -8.77 2.05
N PHE A 132 2.72 -9.62 1.52
CA PHE A 132 3.11 -10.80 0.73
C PHE A 132 3.91 -10.39 -0.53
N PHE A 133 4.65 -11.35 -1.09
CA PHE A 133 5.26 -11.19 -2.40
C PHE A 133 4.20 -11.37 -3.50
N LYS A 134 4.33 -10.60 -4.59
CA LYS A 134 3.53 -10.78 -5.80
C LYS A 134 4.15 -11.89 -6.65
N LYS A 135 3.39 -12.87 -7.16
CA LYS A 135 3.94 -13.96 -8.01
C LYS A 135 4.74 -13.42 -9.19
N MET A 136 4.27 -12.34 -9.80
CA MET A 136 4.93 -11.68 -10.94
C MET A 136 6.33 -11.14 -10.63
N ASP A 137 6.65 -10.89 -9.35
CA ASP A 137 7.92 -10.31 -8.92
C ASP A 137 8.94 -11.36 -8.46
N ILE A 138 8.50 -12.62 -8.28
CA ILE A 138 9.34 -13.70 -7.72
C ILE A 138 10.56 -13.99 -8.61
N GLY A 139 10.36 -14.11 -9.92
CA GLY A 139 11.46 -14.34 -10.86
C GLY A 139 12.52 -13.24 -10.82
N ARG A 140 12.11 -12.01 -10.50
CA ARG A 140 12.99 -10.85 -10.42
C ARG A 140 13.75 -10.77 -9.09
N PHE A 141 13.10 -11.09 -7.97
CA PHE A 141 13.68 -10.80 -6.64
C PHE A 141 14.12 -12.01 -5.83
N ALA A 142 13.65 -13.24 -6.11
CA ALA A 142 13.90 -14.38 -5.22
C ALA A 142 15.39 -14.66 -4.95
N HIS A 143 16.25 -14.49 -5.96
CA HIS A 143 17.69 -14.72 -5.84
C HIS A 143 18.42 -13.66 -4.98
N GLN A 144 17.75 -12.56 -4.61
CA GLN A 144 18.30 -11.44 -3.86
C GLN A 144 18.17 -11.59 -2.35
N PHE A 145 17.51 -12.66 -1.86
CA PHE A 145 17.31 -12.91 -0.43
C PHE A 145 18.19 -14.02 0.10
N HIS A 146 18.53 -13.95 1.39
CA HIS A 146 19.07 -15.10 2.11
C HIS A 146 18.04 -16.24 2.11
N LYS A 147 18.51 -17.50 2.08
CA LYS A 147 17.61 -18.66 2.12
C LYS A 147 16.90 -18.74 3.47
N GLU A 148 17.66 -18.64 4.55
CA GLU A 148 17.12 -18.71 5.90
C GLU A 148 16.51 -17.37 6.30
N ALA A 149 15.32 -17.44 6.91
CA ALA A 149 14.73 -16.29 7.56
C ALA A 149 15.40 -16.07 8.92
N VAL A 150 15.71 -14.82 9.25
CA VAL A 150 16.34 -14.44 10.52
C VAL A 150 15.28 -13.82 11.41
N GLN A 151 15.01 -14.44 12.58
CA GLN A 151 14.04 -13.92 13.56
C GLN A 151 12.66 -13.60 12.94
N GLY A 152 12.16 -14.48 12.07
CA GLY A 152 10.85 -14.29 11.41
C GLY A 152 10.86 -13.27 10.25
N LEU A 153 12.05 -12.84 9.79
CA LEU A 153 12.21 -11.90 8.68
C LEU A 153 12.94 -12.55 7.50
N ILE A 154 12.48 -12.23 6.29
CA ILE A 154 13.17 -12.52 5.04
C ILE A 154 14.03 -11.31 4.68
N VAL A 155 15.32 -11.55 4.49
CA VAL A 155 16.33 -10.49 4.49
C VAL A 155 17.05 -10.42 3.14
N PRO A 156 17.15 -9.24 2.50
CA PRO A 156 17.99 -9.04 1.32
C PRO A 156 19.45 -9.38 1.62
N LYS A 157 20.17 -9.93 0.63
CA LYS A 157 21.60 -10.26 0.73
C LYS A 157 22.49 -9.03 0.88
N ASP A 158 22.14 -7.98 0.13
CA ASP A 158 22.89 -6.73 0.11
C ASP A 158 22.22 -5.66 0.97
N SER A 159 23.01 -4.71 1.45
CA SER A 159 22.58 -3.63 2.34
C SER A 159 23.11 -2.26 1.91
N PHE A 160 22.48 -1.19 2.43
CA PHE A 160 22.84 0.20 2.16
C PHE A 160 23.05 0.47 0.68
N GLN A 161 24.18 1.07 0.28
CA GLN A 161 24.45 1.45 -1.10
C GLN A 161 24.49 0.24 -2.07
N ARG A 162 24.80 -0.97 -1.55
CA ARG A 162 24.80 -2.22 -2.34
C ARG A 162 23.41 -2.83 -2.46
N CYS A 163 22.50 -2.49 -1.56
CA CYS A 163 21.13 -3.01 -1.59
C CYS A 163 20.45 -2.59 -2.88
N HIS A 164 19.71 -3.54 -3.48
CA HIS A 164 18.81 -3.21 -4.56
C HIS A 164 17.78 -2.20 -4.05
N ILE A 165 17.66 -1.09 -4.76
CA ILE A 165 16.88 0.09 -4.38
C ILE A 165 15.41 -0.21 -4.04
N ASP A 166 14.82 -1.21 -4.72
CA ASP A 166 13.44 -1.67 -4.48
C ASP A 166 13.26 -2.33 -3.10
N HIS A 167 14.33 -2.69 -2.39
CA HIS A 167 14.31 -3.23 -1.02
C HIS A 167 14.59 -2.17 0.04
N CYS A 168 14.85 -0.91 -0.35
CA CYS A 168 15.16 0.15 0.60
C CYS A 168 13.90 0.84 1.14
N TYR A 169 12.84 0.91 0.33
CA TYR A 169 11.60 1.62 0.66
C TYR A 169 10.43 1.17 -0.23
N CYS A 170 9.21 1.23 0.29
CA CYS A 170 7.94 1.31 -0.45
C CYS A 170 6.90 2.06 0.39
N ASP A 171 5.83 2.52 -0.25
CA ASP A 171 4.78 3.33 0.41
C ASP A 171 3.94 2.55 1.43
N VAL A 172 4.02 1.22 1.37
CA VAL A 172 3.37 0.30 2.32
C VAL A 172 4.43 -0.29 3.24
N MET A 173 4.43 0.12 4.51
CA MET A 173 5.49 -0.25 5.44
C MET A 173 5.07 -0.11 6.90
N ILE A 174 5.74 -0.86 7.78
CA ILE A 174 5.77 -0.62 9.22
C ILE A 174 7.05 0.15 9.51
N ALA A 175 6.98 1.25 10.24
CA ALA A 175 8.11 2.15 10.48
C ALA A 175 8.28 2.50 11.96
N ASP A 176 9.52 2.63 12.40
CA ASP A 176 9.90 3.14 13.71
C ASP A 176 9.93 4.68 13.70
N VAL A 177 8.96 5.30 14.36
CA VAL A 177 8.77 6.76 14.34
C VAL A 177 9.97 7.48 14.95
N GLY A 178 10.59 6.91 15.98
CA GLY A 178 11.75 7.49 16.65
C GLY A 178 12.96 7.57 15.71
N LYS A 179 13.22 6.50 14.96
CA LYS A 179 14.34 6.46 13.99
C LYS A 179 14.12 7.42 12.83
N LEU A 180 12.91 7.51 12.30
CA LEU A 180 12.58 8.48 11.25
C LEU A 180 12.79 9.92 11.74
N ARG A 181 12.34 10.25 12.96
CA ARG A 181 12.52 11.58 13.55
C ARG A 181 13.99 11.90 13.83
N LYS A 182 14.78 10.92 14.27
CA LYS A 182 16.22 11.11 14.56
C LYS A 182 17.03 11.56 13.34
N VAL A 183 16.59 11.20 12.13
CA VAL A 183 17.25 11.59 10.87
C VAL A 183 16.51 12.72 10.14
N ASP A 184 15.57 13.39 10.80
CA ASP A 184 14.72 14.43 10.22
C ASP A 184 14.07 13.97 8.90
N TRP A 185 13.49 12.76 8.91
CA TRP A 185 12.91 12.16 7.71
C TRP A 185 11.81 13.04 7.10
N ILE A 186 11.96 13.36 5.82
CA ILE A 186 10.98 14.07 5.01
C ILE A 186 10.66 13.21 3.79
N PHE A 187 9.38 12.89 3.59
CA PHE A 187 8.92 12.20 2.39
C PHE A 187 9.07 13.09 1.17
N GLU A 188 9.77 12.57 0.17
CA GLU A 188 9.91 13.15 -1.16
C GLU A 188 8.69 12.86 -2.03
N ASP A 189 8.50 13.65 -3.09
CA ASP A 189 7.34 13.58 -4.00
C ASP A 189 7.27 12.32 -4.91
N GLN A 190 8.26 11.43 -4.82
CA GLN A 190 8.40 10.25 -5.66
C GLN A 190 8.96 9.07 -4.90
N GLU A 191 8.38 7.88 -5.12
CA GLU A 191 8.84 6.63 -4.50
C GLU A 191 10.34 6.42 -4.72
N ARG A 192 10.83 6.68 -5.93
CA ARG A 192 12.26 6.53 -6.25
C ARG A 192 13.16 7.45 -5.43
N LYS A 193 12.73 8.69 -5.17
CA LYS A 193 13.49 9.62 -4.32
C LYS A 193 13.49 9.13 -2.87
N ASN A 194 12.35 8.68 -2.37
CA ASN A 194 12.24 8.07 -1.03
C ASN A 194 13.11 6.81 -0.90
N GLN A 195 13.19 5.95 -1.91
CA GLN A 195 14.10 4.81 -1.93
C GLN A 195 15.57 5.22 -1.86
N VAL A 196 15.96 6.25 -2.62
CA VAL A 196 17.34 6.76 -2.59
C VAL A 196 17.65 7.36 -1.23
N LEU A 197 16.70 8.07 -0.61
CA LEU A 197 16.84 8.64 0.73
C LEU A 197 16.95 7.54 1.80
N ALA A 198 16.06 6.55 1.78
CA ALA A 198 16.07 5.43 2.71
C ALA A 198 17.40 4.68 2.66
N ARG A 199 17.94 4.45 1.46
CA ARG A 199 19.24 3.78 1.26
C ARG A 199 20.44 4.54 1.86
N ARG A 200 20.30 5.86 2.08
CA ARG A 200 21.36 6.68 2.71
C ARG A 200 21.35 6.56 4.23
N TYR A 201 20.17 6.45 4.83
CA TYR A 201 20.01 6.46 6.28
C TYR A 201 19.86 5.07 6.90
N PHE A 202 19.32 4.12 6.14
CA PHE A 202 18.89 2.82 6.64
C PHE A 202 19.40 1.69 5.74
N LYS A 203 19.50 0.50 6.32
CA LYS A 203 20.14 -0.68 5.72
C LYS A 203 19.34 -1.23 4.53
N TYR A 204 18.21 -1.85 4.83
CA TYR A 204 17.22 -2.39 3.91
C TYR A 204 15.90 -2.48 4.68
N MET A 205 14.81 -2.76 3.97
CA MET A 205 13.51 -3.04 4.52
C MET A 205 13.26 -4.56 4.44
N PRO A 206 13.45 -5.33 5.53
CA PRO A 206 13.18 -6.75 5.52
C PRO A 206 11.68 -7.02 5.39
N TYR A 207 11.34 -8.24 4.98
CA TYR A 207 9.95 -8.68 4.80
C TYR A 207 9.55 -9.57 5.96
N LEU A 208 8.32 -9.44 6.46
CA LEU A 208 7.78 -10.43 7.37
C LEU A 208 7.70 -11.80 6.68
N LYS A 209 8.18 -12.86 7.34
CA LYS A 209 8.02 -14.24 6.86
C LYS A 209 6.55 -14.66 6.86
N ALA A 210 5.77 -14.18 7.84
CA ALA A 210 4.32 -14.27 7.89
C ALA A 210 3.72 -12.88 7.67
N PRO A 211 3.43 -12.46 6.41
CA PRO A 211 2.93 -11.13 6.14
C PRO A 211 1.51 -10.93 6.66
N LEU A 212 1.12 -9.66 6.82
CA LEU A 212 -0.14 -9.23 7.43
C LEU A 212 -1.17 -8.75 6.42
N ALA A 213 -0.70 -8.12 5.34
CA ALA A 213 -1.57 -7.40 4.41
C ALA A 213 -1.22 -7.68 2.95
N PHE A 214 -2.15 -7.40 2.05
CA PHE A 214 -1.87 -7.42 0.62
C PHE A 214 -2.80 -6.49 -0.16
N TYR A 215 -2.41 -6.18 -1.39
CA TYR A 215 -3.20 -5.37 -2.31
C TYR A 215 -4.38 -6.18 -2.84
N CYS A 216 -5.58 -5.64 -2.74
CA CYS A 216 -6.76 -6.18 -3.40
C CYS A 216 -6.50 -6.30 -4.92
N PRO A 217 -6.91 -7.41 -5.55
CA PRO A 217 -6.71 -7.58 -6.99
C PRO A 217 -7.79 -6.84 -7.78
N GLU A 218 -7.46 -6.52 -9.02
CA GLU A 218 -8.35 -5.99 -10.04
C GLU A 218 -9.13 -4.75 -9.59
N VAL A 219 -8.42 -3.85 -8.91
CA VAL A 219 -8.95 -2.60 -8.37
C VAL A 219 -9.15 -1.58 -9.50
N PRO A 220 -10.26 -0.82 -9.51
CA PRO A 220 -10.47 0.26 -10.48
C PRO A 220 -9.34 1.28 -10.42
N SER A 221 -8.76 1.64 -11.55
CA SER A 221 -7.62 2.56 -11.58
C SER A 221 -8.04 3.95 -12.02
N TYR A 222 -8.12 4.88 -11.05
CA TYR A 222 -8.25 6.30 -11.33
C TYR A 222 -6.89 6.87 -11.74
N ARG A 223 -6.81 7.46 -12.92
CA ARG A 223 -5.63 8.24 -13.36
C ARG A 223 -6.09 9.55 -13.96
N ASP A 224 -5.31 10.61 -13.77
CA ASP A 224 -5.70 11.97 -14.16
C ASP A 224 -7.05 12.38 -13.54
N ARG A 225 -7.32 11.91 -12.31
CA ARG A 225 -8.59 12.07 -11.58
C ARG A 225 -9.83 11.56 -12.34
N LYS A 226 -9.68 10.61 -13.28
CA LYS A 226 -10.81 9.99 -14.00
C LYS A 226 -10.69 8.47 -14.06
N LEU A 227 -11.84 7.82 -14.23
CA LEU A 227 -11.94 6.42 -14.55
C LEU A 227 -12.02 6.23 -16.07
N TYR A 228 -11.05 5.51 -16.64
CA TYR A 228 -10.97 5.23 -18.07
C TYR A 228 -12.03 4.18 -18.49
N LEU A 229 -12.44 4.19 -19.77
CA LEU A 229 -13.43 3.26 -20.33
C LEU A 229 -13.06 1.79 -20.09
N ALA A 230 -11.77 1.45 -20.22
CA ALA A 230 -11.30 0.08 -19.95
C ALA A 230 -11.67 -0.39 -18.52
N SER A 231 -11.49 0.48 -17.52
CA SER A 231 -11.91 0.18 -16.14
C SER A 231 -13.43 0.16 -16.01
N LYS A 232 -14.14 1.12 -16.62
CA LYS A 232 -15.62 1.15 -16.60
C LYS A 232 -16.25 -0.15 -17.13
N ILE A 233 -15.68 -0.74 -18.19
CA ILE A 233 -16.12 -2.03 -18.74
C ILE A 233 -15.96 -3.12 -17.69
N VAL A 234 -14.80 -3.21 -17.03
CA VAL A 234 -14.55 -4.25 -16.02
C VAL A 234 -15.47 -4.09 -14.82
N GLN A 235 -15.63 -2.86 -14.32
CA GLN A 235 -16.52 -2.56 -13.20
C GLN A 235 -17.97 -2.90 -13.53
N SER A 236 -18.45 -2.53 -14.73
CA SER A 236 -19.79 -2.89 -15.19
C SER A 236 -20.00 -4.40 -15.33
N GLN A 237 -19.03 -5.13 -15.89
CA GLN A 237 -19.09 -6.60 -16.00
C GLN A 237 -19.17 -7.30 -14.64
N ARG A 238 -18.72 -6.63 -13.58
CA ARG A 238 -18.75 -7.12 -12.20
C ARG A 238 -19.85 -6.51 -11.35
N ASN A 239 -20.76 -5.72 -11.91
CA ASN A 239 -21.75 -4.97 -11.13
C ASN A 239 -21.10 -4.15 -9.99
N ASN A 240 -19.90 -3.62 -10.24
CA ASN A 240 -19.06 -2.91 -9.27
C ASN A 240 -18.70 -3.73 -8.01
N GLU A 241 -18.67 -5.06 -8.10
CA GLU A 241 -18.24 -5.93 -7.01
C GLU A 241 -16.78 -5.64 -6.62
N LEU A 242 -16.57 -5.36 -5.33
CA LEU A 242 -15.24 -5.30 -4.73
C LEU A 242 -14.68 -6.71 -4.53
N ILE A 243 -13.47 -6.95 -5.04
CA ILE A 243 -12.74 -8.17 -4.73
C ILE A 243 -11.92 -7.96 -3.47
N ARG A 244 -12.22 -8.77 -2.46
CA ARG A 244 -11.52 -8.85 -1.18
C ARG A 244 -10.86 -10.21 -1.03
N PHE A 245 -10.00 -10.35 -0.03
CA PHE A 245 -9.50 -11.66 0.39
C PHE A 245 -10.32 -12.19 1.56
N HIS A 246 -10.37 -13.51 1.69
CA HIS A 246 -10.77 -14.12 2.94
C HIS A 246 -9.64 -13.96 3.97
N THR A 247 -10.00 -13.70 5.23
CA THR A 247 -9.06 -13.85 6.35
C THR A 247 -8.54 -15.29 6.37
N LEU A 248 -7.25 -15.44 6.62
CA LEU A 248 -6.61 -16.74 6.77
C LEU A 248 -7.25 -17.52 7.91
N THR A 249 -7.47 -18.80 7.67
CA THR A 249 -7.85 -19.76 8.70
C THR A 249 -6.62 -20.16 9.53
N ASP A 250 -6.83 -20.73 10.71
CA ASP A 250 -5.75 -21.24 11.57
C ASP A 250 -4.84 -22.21 10.83
N ALA A 251 -5.40 -23.09 9.98
CA ALA A 251 -4.64 -24.04 9.17
C ALA A 251 -3.78 -23.33 8.09
N GLU A 252 -4.30 -22.28 7.46
CA GLU A 252 -3.56 -21.47 6.49
C GLU A 252 -2.45 -20.64 7.17
N GLU A 253 -2.68 -20.15 8.39
CA GLU A 253 -1.66 -19.48 9.20
C GLU A 253 -0.54 -20.42 9.63
N VAL A 254 -0.86 -21.63 10.11
CA VAL A 254 0.14 -22.65 10.45
C VAL A 254 1.00 -22.96 9.24
N ARG A 255 0.38 -23.14 8.06
CA ARG A 255 1.10 -23.37 6.80
C ARG A 255 2.01 -22.21 6.41
N LEU A 256 1.57 -20.97 6.64
CA LEU A 256 2.36 -19.78 6.35
C LEU A 256 3.60 -19.68 7.26
N ARG A 257 3.45 -20.01 8.54
CA ARG A 257 4.56 -19.98 9.51
C ARG A 257 5.55 -21.13 9.29
N SER A 258 5.06 -22.27 8.82
CA SER A 258 5.87 -23.46 8.53
C SER A 258 6.60 -23.40 7.18
N LEU A 259 6.69 -22.23 6.51
CA LEU A 259 7.47 -22.07 5.28
C LEU A 259 8.92 -22.53 5.50
N SER A 260 9.41 -23.38 4.60
CA SER A 260 10.80 -23.86 4.66
C SER A 260 11.79 -22.81 4.18
N ASP A 261 13.06 -23.01 4.47
CA ASP A 261 14.11 -22.07 4.06
C ASP A 261 14.17 -21.94 2.54
N GLY A 262 14.27 -20.70 2.08
CA GLY A 262 14.26 -20.32 0.67
C GLY A 262 12.85 -20.17 0.07
N GLN A 263 11.78 -20.52 0.79
CA GLN A 263 10.42 -20.26 0.33
C GLN A 263 9.97 -18.84 0.70
N LEU A 264 9.37 -18.14 -0.27
CA LEU A 264 8.82 -16.80 -0.07
C LEU A 264 7.29 -16.89 0.11
N PRO A 265 6.68 -16.06 0.98
CA PRO A 265 5.24 -15.99 1.17
C PRO A 265 4.61 -15.26 -0.02
N VAL A 266 4.33 -15.99 -1.09
CA VAL A 266 3.72 -15.44 -2.31
C VAL A 266 2.20 -15.39 -2.16
N ALA A 267 1.60 -14.23 -2.40
CA ALA A 267 0.19 -13.99 -2.17
C ALA A 267 -0.71 -15.02 -2.87
N GLU A 268 -0.45 -15.35 -4.13
CA GLU A 268 -1.24 -16.29 -4.91
C GLU A 268 -1.24 -17.71 -4.32
N ASP A 269 -0.20 -18.07 -3.57
CA ASP A 269 -0.08 -19.39 -2.97
C ASP A 269 -0.84 -19.47 -1.62
N PHE A 270 -1.16 -18.33 -0.98
CA PHE A 270 -1.78 -18.25 0.35
C PHE A 270 -3.15 -17.56 0.42
N LEU A 271 -3.43 -16.61 -0.46
CA LEU A 271 -4.61 -15.76 -0.38
C LEU A 271 -5.72 -16.27 -1.31
N ARG A 272 -6.93 -16.33 -0.75
CA ARG A 272 -8.15 -16.70 -1.48
C ARG A 272 -8.98 -15.44 -1.72
N PRO A 273 -9.15 -15.01 -2.99
CA PRO A 273 -10.05 -13.90 -3.29
C PRO A 273 -11.51 -14.33 -3.04
N SER A 274 -12.39 -13.36 -2.78
CA SER A 274 -13.84 -13.58 -2.63
C SER A 274 -14.53 -13.99 -3.92
N ASN A 275 -13.85 -13.83 -5.06
CA ASN A 275 -14.33 -14.18 -6.38
C ASN A 275 -13.29 -15.06 -7.07
N ASP A 276 -13.68 -16.29 -7.43
CA ASP A 276 -12.78 -17.29 -8.02
C ASP A 276 -12.39 -16.99 -9.48
N THR A 277 -13.03 -16.00 -10.12
CA THR A 277 -12.74 -15.58 -11.50
C THR A 277 -11.54 -14.62 -11.60
N VAL A 278 -10.92 -14.28 -10.48
CA VAL A 278 -9.76 -13.39 -10.43
C VAL A 278 -8.58 -13.98 -11.20
N VAL A 279 -7.95 -13.16 -12.04
CA VAL A 279 -6.83 -13.57 -12.87
C VAL A 279 -5.60 -13.87 -12.01
N ARG A 280 -4.89 -14.96 -12.35
CA ARG A 280 -3.61 -15.37 -11.72
C ARG A 280 -2.49 -15.35 -12.79
N PRO A 281 -1.30 -14.79 -12.51
CA PRO A 281 -0.93 -14.06 -11.29
C PRO A 281 -1.82 -12.82 -11.08
N PHE A 282 -1.99 -12.40 -9.83
CA PHE A 282 -2.88 -11.31 -9.49
C PHE A 282 -2.45 -10.04 -10.23
N VAL A 283 -3.43 -9.34 -10.79
CA VAL A 283 -3.24 -8.01 -11.37
C VAL A 283 -3.93 -6.99 -10.48
N PHE A 284 -3.30 -5.84 -10.27
CA PHE A 284 -3.80 -4.83 -9.32
C PHE A 284 -4.57 -3.69 -9.99
N GLN A 285 -4.48 -3.61 -11.31
CA GLN A 285 -5.26 -2.70 -12.13
C GLN A 285 -6.27 -3.53 -12.91
N ASP A 286 -7.55 -3.23 -12.75
CA ASP A 286 -8.66 -3.97 -13.39
C ASP A 286 -8.50 -4.14 -14.91
N TYR A 287 -8.08 -3.09 -15.61
CA TYR A 287 -7.83 -3.13 -17.06
C TYR A 287 -6.68 -4.06 -17.46
N SER A 288 -5.85 -4.51 -16.51
CA SER A 288 -4.75 -5.44 -16.78
C SER A 288 -5.16 -6.90 -16.80
N ARG A 289 -6.44 -7.21 -16.52
CA ARG A 289 -6.99 -8.59 -16.58
C ARG A 289 -6.95 -9.21 -17.98
N SER A 290 -6.96 -8.39 -19.03
CA SER A 290 -6.85 -8.87 -20.41
C SER A 290 -5.99 -7.94 -21.26
N THR A 291 -5.33 -8.51 -22.27
CA THR A 291 -4.50 -7.74 -23.20
C THR A 291 -5.32 -6.69 -23.96
N GLY A 292 -6.56 -7.03 -24.35
CA GLY A 292 -7.47 -6.11 -25.05
C GLY A 292 -7.81 -4.87 -24.22
N LEU A 293 -8.18 -5.06 -22.95
CA LEU A 293 -8.47 -3.95 -22.03
C LEU A 293 -7.24 -3.08 -21.77
N ARG A 294 -6.06 -3.69 -21.63
CA ARG A 294 -4.80 -2.97 -21.47
C ARG A 294 -4.46 -2.12 -22.70
N VAL A 295 -4.73 -2.63 -23.91
CA VAL A 295 -4.56 -1.88 -25.16
C VAL A 295 -5.55 -0.72 -25.21
N LEU A 296 -6.84 -0.97 -24.92
CA LEU A 296 -7.87 0.06 -24.88
C LEU A 296 -7.49 1.21 -23.94
N TYR A 297 -7.08 0.87 -22.71
CA TYR A 297 -6.58 1.85 -21.73
C TYR A 297 -5.40 2.68 -22.29
N LYS A 298 -4.42 2.04 -22.92
CA LYS A 298 -3.25 2.75 -23.49
C LYS A 298 -3.65 3.72 -24.60
N VAL A 299 -4.59 3.33 -25.46
CA VAL A 299 -5.11 4.19 -26.55
C VAL A 299 -5.86 5.37 -25.96
N GLU A 300 -6.83 5.12 -25.07
CA GLU A 300 -7.65 6.16 -24.45
C GLU A 300 -6.80 7.16 -23.65
N SER A 301 -5.81 6.67 -22.89
CA SER A 301 -4.87 7.52 -22.15
C SER A 301 -3.98 8.37 -23.05
N ARG A 302 -3.58 7.87 -24.22
CA ARG A 302 -2.79 8.66 -25.19
C ARG A 302 -3.64 9.72 -25.87
N LEU A 303 -4.83 9.36 -26.35
CA LEU A 303 -5.76 10.29 -26.98
C LEU A 303 -6.15 11.43 -26.03
N TRP A 304 -6.43 11.10 -24.75
CA TRP A 304 -6.69 12.11 -23.73
C TRP A 304 -5.53 13.07 -23.53
N ARG A 305 -4.30 12.57 -23.40
CA ARG A 305 -3.11 13.41 -23.22
C ARG A 305 -2.84 14.31 -24.43
N MET A 306 -3.05 13.79 -25.64
CA MET A 306 -2.97 14.60 -26.86
C MET A 306 -4.02 15.71 -26.84
N TRP A 307 -5.27 15.39 -26.53
CA TRP A 307 -6.35 16.38 -26.45
C TRP A 307 -6.09 17.46 -25.41
N VAL A 308 -5.65 17.09 -24.19
CA VAL A 308 -5.27 18.06 -23.14
C VAL A 308 -4.12 18.96 -23.60
N SER A 309 -3.14 18.41 -24.32
CA SER A 309 -2.01 19.18 -24.85
C SER A 309 -2.46 20.17 -25.93
N ILE A 310 -3.32 19.74 -26.85
CA ILE A 310 -3.91 20.59 -27.89
C ILE A 310 -4.76 21.70 -27.26
N ARG A 311 -5.57 21.37 -26.24
CA ARG A 311 -6.41 22.35 -25.54
C ARG A 311 -5.56 23.40 -24.82
N LYS A 312 -4.50 22.99 -24.11
CA LYS A 312 -3.54 23.91 -23.47
C LYS A 312 -2.84 24.81 -24.49
N PHE A 313 -2.48 24.29 -25.66
CA PHE A 313 -1.90 25.07 -26.75
C PHE A 313 -2.88 26.11 -27.30
N TRP A 314 -4.14 25.71 -27.55
CA TRP A 314 -5.20 26.63 -27.97
C TRP A 314 -5.47 27.74 -26.93
N GLU A 315 -5.54 27.38 -25.65
CA GLU A 315 -5.70 28.34 -24.54
C GLU A 315 -4.51 29.31 -24.46
N TYR A 316 -3.28 28.85 -24.73
CA TYR A 316 -2.08 29.69 -24.78
C TYR A 316 -2.12 30.69 -25.95
N CYS A 317 -2.49 30.22 -27.16
CA CYS A 317 -2.62 31.07 -28.35
C CYS A 317 -3.74 32.11 -28.23
N HIS A 318 -4.84 31.80 -27.54
CA HIS A 318 -5.93 32.77 -27.31
C HIS A 318 -5.60 33.80 -26.21
N LYS A 319 -4.70 33.48 -25.27
CA LYS A 319 -4.28 34.42 -24.20
C LYS A 319 -3.07 35.27 -24.56
N ASN A 320 -2.34 34.92 -25.62
CA ASN A 320 -1.21 35.69 -26.16
C ASN A 320 -1.43 35.89 -27.67
N PRO A 321 -2.34 36.80 -28.07
CA PRO A 321 -2.65 37.06 -29.47
C PRO A 321 -1.49 37.71 -30.23
#